data_AF-A0A2T4AC47-F1
#
_entry.id   AF-A0A2T4AC47-F1
#
_cell.length_a   1.000
_cell.length_b   1.000
_cell.length_c   1.000
_cell.angle_alpha   90.00
_cell.angle_beta   90.00
_cell.angle_gamma   90.00
#
_symmetry.space_group_name_H-M   'P 1'
#
loop_
_entity.id
_entity.type
_entity.pdbx_description
1 polymer ?
#
loop_
_entity_poly.entity_id
_entity_poly.type
_entity_poly.pdbx_seq_one_letter_code
_entity_poly.pdbx_strand_id
1 'polypeptide(L)'
;MDFAGGSTKADHLCVLVHGLWGNPNHMNNIAKTLRAQHSPDDLYLLLAKRNSGSFTYDGIELGGERVCAEIIEELKTIEQNGGKIRKLSVVGYSLGGLVSRYAVGLLYAKGILDSVECMNFATFASPHLGVRTPLKGWHNHMWNVLGARTLSMSGSQLFTIDNFRDTGRPLLSVMADPQSIFMLGLQKFRRHTLYSNIVNDRSAVYYTTCIEKTDPYKEIDRIKVNFLKNDPEGVLLDAAHPFSPRPKVPAPITLSSLTEAGVRWMRGVPFMITVSVLVPIGVVAYLINSVFQTIRSTKRIKLHEGGLAGINVAEYRVPILIKSFREEVEHVYEALNNSQNQEYLADEDEDEEMGMNAEDRSTMARERRMSIPTQPTLALAPIQFEMIRSLNSLKWRKYPVWIQNDRHTHAAVIVRFEKKTFNEGWVVLRHFAGEEFLL
;
A
#
# COMPACT_ATOMS: atom_id res chain seq x y z
N MET A 1 -1.91 -9.41 -22.76
CA MET A 1 -1.62 -8.21 -21.93
C MET A 1 -0.78 -7.34 -22.82
N ASP A 2 -1.42 -6.35 -23.44
CA ASP A 2 -0.91 -5.77 -24.69
C ASP A 2 0.24 -4.77 -24.47
N PHE A 3 0.62 -4.55 -23.20
CA PHE A 3 1.65 -3.58 -22.79
C PHE A 3 2.92 -4.24 -22.23
N ALA A 4 2.92 -5.56 -21.97
CA ALA A 4 4.03 -6.29 -21.36
C ALA A 4 5.10 -6.69 -22.40
N GLY A 5 6.30 -7.05 -21.92
CA GLY A 5 7.44 -7.42 -22.75
C GLY A 5 8.23 -6.21 -23.24
N GLY A 6 9.08 -6.42 -24.23
CA GLY A 6 9.93 -5.41 -24.88
C GLY A 6 10.72 -6.08 -25.99
N SER A 7 11.46 -5.30 -26.79
CA SER A 7 12.37 -5.88 -27.77
C SER A 7 13.72 -6.20 -27.14
N THR A 8 14.58 -6.90 -27.88
CA THR A 8 15.95 -7.22 -27.46
C THR A 8 16.85 -5.97 -27.37
N LYS A 9 16.40 -4.82 -27.91
CA LYS A 9 17.13 -3.56 -27.81
C LYS A 9 16.94 -2.85 -26.47
N ALA A 10 15.84 -3.13 -25.76
CA ALA A 10 15.57 -2.52 -24.47
C ALA A 10 16.67 -2.89 -23.47
N ASP A 11 17.27 -1.87 -22.85
CA ASP A 11 18.29 -2.03 -21.82
C ASP A 11 17.74 -1.74 -20.41
N HIS A 12 16.48 -1.31 -20.29
CA HIS A 12 15.82 -1.02 -19.02
C HIS A 12 14.65 -1.98 -18.77
N LEU A 13 14.71 -2.75 -17.69
CA LEU A 13 13.60 -3.54 -17.18
C LEU A 13 12.82 -2.75 -16.12
N CYS A 14 11.52 -2.55 -16.32
CA CYS A 14 10.62 -2.07 -15.28
C CYS A 14 9.63 -3.17 -14.86
N VAL A 15 9.65 -3.48 -13.57
CA VAL A 15 8.83 -4.52 -12.95
C VAL A 15 7.63 -3.89 -12.26
N LEU A 16 6.42 -4.30 -12.63
CA LEU A 16 5.17 -3.81 -12.08
C LEU A 16 4.53 -4.88 -11.18
N VAL A 17 4.32 -4.56 -9.90
CA VAL A 17 3.86 -5.50 -8.87
C VAL A 17 2.52 -5.06 -8.28
N HIS A 18 1.50 -5.90 -8.45
CA HIS A 18 0.13 -5.63 -8.01
C HIS A 18 -0.08 -5.86 -6.50
N GLY A 19 -1.21 -5.36 -5.98
CA GLY A 19 -1.59 -5.48 -4.57
C GLY A 19 -2.30 -6.79 -4.17
N LEU A 20 -2.84 -6.79 -2.95
CA LEU A 20 -3.59 -7.90 -2.36
C LEU A 20 -4.79 -8.28 -3.24
N TRP A 21 -5.05 -9.58 -3.39
CA TRP A 21 -6.10 -10.16 -4.25
C TRP A 21 -6.00 -9.82 -5.74
N GLY A 22 -4.96 -9.08 -6.12
CA GLY A 22 -4.77 -8.55 -7.45
C GLY A 22 -4.25 -9.58 -8.45
N ASN A 23 -4.03 -9.09 -9.65
CA ASN A 23 -3.41 -9.81 -10.76
C ASN A 23 -2.73 -8.75 -11.64
N PRO A 24 -1.95 -9.15 -12.66
CA PRO A 24 -1.14 -8.17 -13.36
C PRO A 24 -1.96 -7.15 -14.17
N ASN A 25 -3.24 -7.43 -14.46
CA ASN A 25 -4.11 -6.45 -15.12
C ASN A 25 -4.33 -5.19 -14.29
N HIS A 26 -4.18 -5.25 -12.96
CA HIS A 26 -4.27 -4.06 -12.11
C HIS A 26 -3.17 -3.04 -12.44
N MET A 27 -2.06 -3.50 -13.03
CA MET A 27 -0.95 -2.63 -13.45
C MET A 27 -1.07 -2.15 -14.90
N ASN A 28 -2.13 -2.54 -15.63
CA ASN A 28 -2.25 -2.24 -17.07
C ASN A 28 -2.23 -0.74 -17.36
N ASN A 29 -2.87 0.09 -16.53
CA ASN A 29 -2.93 1.53 -16.80
C ASN A 29 -1.62 2.25 -16.47
N ILE A 30 -0.84 1.76 -15.50
CA ILE A 30 0.56 2.16 -15.32
C ILE A 30 1.39 1.77 -16.55
N ALA A 31 1.30 0.50 -16.98
CA ALA A 31 2.02 -0.02 -18.14
C ALA A 31 1.69 0.75 -19.43
N LYS A 32 0.40 1.00 -19.67
CA LYS A 32 -0.11 1.78 -20.80
C LYS A 32 0.45 3.20 -20.80
N THR A 33 0.53 3.84 -19.63
CA THR A 33 1.07 5.20 -19.51
C THR A 33 2.58 5.24 -19.76
N LEU A 34 3.33 4.27 -19.24
CA LEU A 34 4.77 4.13 -19.54
C LEU A 34 5.00 3.85 -21.03
N ARG A 35 4.19 2.98 -21.65
CA ARG A 35 4.26 2.66 -23.09
C ARG A 35 3.96 3.85 -23.99
N ALA A 36 3.12 4.78 -23.54
CA ALA A 36 2.84 6.01 -24.28
C ALA A 36 4.05 6.94 -24.36
N GLN A 37 5.03 6.79 -23.47
CA GLN A 37 6.24 7.62 -23.41
C GLN A 37 7.52 6.88 -23.80
N HIS A 38 7.55 5.55 -23.62
CA HIS A 38 8.72 4.72 -23.86
C HIS A 38 8.38 3.51 -24.72
N SER A 39 9.06 3.40 -25.85
CA SER A 39 8.81 2.33 -26.80
C SER A 39 9.27 0.96 -26.25
N PRO A 40 8.84 -0.16 -26.88
CA PRO A 40 9.38 -1.48 -26.55
C PRO A 40 10.90 -1.61 -26.77
N ASP A 41 11.52 -0.72 -27.57
CA ASP A 41 12.97 -0.69 -27.79
C ASP A 41 13.72 0.03 -26.67
N ASP A 42 13.03 0.87 -25.87
CA ASP A 42 13.63 1.63 -24.78
C ASP A 42 13.39 0.98 -23.41
N LEU A 43 12.21 0.38 -23.23
CA LEU A 43 11.75 -0.11 -21.93
C LEU A 43 11.13 -1.49 -22.07
N TYR A 44 11.60 -2.46 -21.29
CA TYR A 44 11.01 -3.78 -21.14
C TYR A 44 10.10 -3.79 -19.91
N LEU A 45 8.85 -4.22 -20.05
CA LEU A 45 7.87 -4.23 -18.95
C LEU A 45 7.55 -5.66 -18.49
N LEU A 46 7.88 -5.97 -17.23
CA LEU A 46 7.49 -7.20 -16.57
C LEU A 46 6.32 -6.94 -15.61
N LEU A 47 5.14 -7.45 -15.94
CA LEU A 47 3.97 -7.39 -15.06
C LEU A 47 3.91 -8.67 -14.22
N ALA A 48 4.30 -8.57 -12.94
CA ALA A 48 4.49 -9.71 -12.07
C ALA A 48 3.20 -10.52 -11.89
N LYS A 49 3.26 -11.82 -12.17
CA LYS A 49 2.09 -12.72 -12.15
C LYS A 49 2.16 -13.84 -11.12
N ARG A 50 3.36 -14.18 -10.63
CA ARG A 50 3.54 -15.34 -9.73
C ARG A 50 2.91 -15.16 -8.35
N ASN A 51 2.61 -13.94 -7.94
CA ASN A 51 1.94 -13.65 -6.67
C ASN A 51 0.44 -13.28 -6.82
N SER A 52 -0.25 -13.74 -7.87
CA SER A 52 -1.64 -13.33 -8.16
C SER A 52 -2.70 -13.97 -7.25
N GLY A 53 -3.82 -13.28 -7.06
CA GLY A 53 -5.06 -13.83 -6.53
C GLY A 53 -4.91 -14.41 -5.12
N SER A 54 -5.16 -15.71 -4.95
CA SER A 54 -5.06 -16.35 -3.63
C SER A 54 -3.63 -16.46 -3.10
N PHE A 55 -2.62 -16.35 -3.96
CA PHE A 55 -1.22 -16.40 -3.54
C PHE A 55 -0.81 -15.18 -2.72
N THR A 56 -1.54 -14.06 -2.86
CA THR A 56 -1.30 -12.86 -2.04
C THR A 56 -1.65 -13.06 -0.56
N TYR A 57 -2.28 -14.17 -0.16
CA TYR A 57 -2.52 -14.50 1.26
C TYR A 57 -1.29 -15.14 1.94
N ASP A 58 -0.25 -15.45 1.16
CA ASP A 58 0.94 -16.16 1.66
C ASP A 58 1.95 -15.24 2.34
N GLY A 59 1.67 -13.93 2.40
CA GLY A 59 2.57 -12.95 2.99
C GLY A 59 3.45 -12.23 1.98
N ILE A 60 4.03 -11.14 2.47
CA ILE A 60 5.03 -10.30 1.82
C ILE A 60 6.31 -11.08 1.54
N GLU A 61 6.73 -11.96 2.47
CA GLU A 61 7.92 -12.80 2.32
C GLU A 61 7.80 -13.72 1.10
N LEU A 62 6.85 -14.66 1.11
CA LEU A 62 6.71 -15.62 0.02
C LEU A 62 6.31 -14.93 -1.30
N GLY A 63 5.53 -13.84 -1.21
CA GLY A 63 5.25 -12.99 -2.37
C GLY A 63 6.52 -12.36 -2.95
N GLY A 64 7.42 -11.86 -2.10
CA GLY A 64 8.69 -11.25 -2.49
C GLY A 64 9.66 -12.25 -3.09
N GLU A 65 9.72 -13.47 -2.55
CA GLU A 65 10.51 -14.58 -3.11
C GLU A 65 10.03 -14.95 -4.52
N ARG A 66 8.71 -15.04 -4.73
CA ARG A 66 8.12 -15.30 -6.05
C ARG A 66 8.43 -14.22 -7.06
N VAL A 67 8.29 -12.95 -6.67
CA VAL A 67 8.60 -11.81 -7.55
C VAL A 67 10.09 -11.75 -7.85
N CYS A 68 10.97 -11.97 -6.86
CA CYS A 68 12.41 -12.06 -7.07
C CYS A 68 12.77 -13.16 -8.08
N ALA A 69 12.20 -14.36 -7.93
CA ALA A 69 12.38 -15.45 -8.88
C ALA A 69 11.88 -15.08 -10.29
N GLU A 70 10.72 -14.44 -10.39
CA GLU A 70 10.16 -13.96 -11.66
C GLU A 70 11.10 -12.97 -12.36
N ILE A 71 11.68 -12.02 -11.62
CA ILE A 71 12.63 -11.04 -12.16
C ILE A 71 13.89 -11.73 -12.68
N ILE A 72 14.47 -12.65 -11.91
CA ILE A 72 15.70 -13.36 -12.29
C ILE A 72 15.48 -14.21 -13.54
N GLU A 73 14.35 -14.91 -13.62
CA GLU A 73 13.99 -15.70 -14.79
C GLU A 73 13.75 -14.84 -16.03
N GLU A 74 13.09 -13.69 -15.88
CA GLU A 74 12.87 -12.76 -16.99
C GLU A 74 14.20 -12.18 -17.49
N LEU A 75 15.10 -11.77 -16.60
CA LEU A 75 16.45 -11.30 -16.96
C LEU A 75 17.21 -12.35 -17.78
N LYS A 76 17.18 -13.62 -17.34
CA LYS A 76 17.79 -14.73 -18.08
C LYS A 76 17.14 -14.97 -19.43
N THR A 77 15.81 -14.87 -19.51
CA THR A 77 15.06 -15.05 -20.75
C THR A 77 15.41 -13.96 -21.76
N ILE A 78 15.52 -12.71 -21.32
CA ILE A 78 15.93 -11.59 -22.16
C ILE A 78 17.36 -11.81 -22.68
N GLU A 79 18.28 -12.24 -21.81
CA GLU A 79 19.67 -12.53 -22.20
C GLU A 79 19.77 -13.68 -23.22
N GLN A 80 19.02 -14.76 -23.02
CA GLN A 80 18.94 -15.89 -23.95
C GLN A 80 18.39 -15.49 -25.33
N ASN A 81 17.49 -14.52 -25.36
CA ASN A 81 16.95 -13.96 -26.60
C ASN A 81 17.88 -12.92 -27.24
N GLY A 82 19.08 -12.69 -26.68
CA GLY A 82 20.08 -11.75 -27.21
C GLY A 82 19.91 -10.31 -26.74
N GLY A 83 19.02 -10.03 -25.80
CA GLY A 83 18.90 -8.73 -25.15
C GLY A 83 19.88 -8.57 -23.99
N LYS A 84 20.05 -7.34 -23.48
CA LYS A 84 20.90 -7.08 -22.31
C LYS A 84 20.35 -5.94 -21.45
N ILE A 85 19.72 -6.31 -20.35
CA ILE A 85 19.25 -5.35 -19.34
C ILE A 85 20.45 -4.79 -18.57
N ARG A 86 20.53 -3.46 -18.51
CA ARG A 86 21.49 -2.67 -17.75
C ARG A 86 20.84 -1.83 -16.67
N LYS A 87 19.54 -1.53 -16.78
CA LYS A 87 18.81 -0.69 -15.82
C LYS A 87 17.61 -1.43 -15.25
N LEU A 88 17.30 -1.17 -13.98
CA LEU A 88 16.16 -1.78 -13.28
C LEU A 88 15.31 -0.72 -12.60
N SER A 89 14.00 -0.77 -12.84
CA SER A 89 12.98 -0.06 -12.08
C SER A 89 11.97 -1.04 -11.49
N VAL A 90 11.44 -0.71 -10.32
CA VAL A 90 10.41 -1.50 -9.65
C VAL A 90 9.28 -0.57 -9.19
N VAL A 91 8.05 -0.92 -9.56
CA VAL A 91 6.85 -0.15 -9.26
C VAL A 91 5.83 -1.04 -8.57
N GLY A 92 5.47 -0.70 -7.34
CA GLY A 92 4.51 -1.45 -6.54
C GLY A 92 3.22 -0.68 -6.28
N TYR A 93 2.08 -1.38 -6.32
CA TYR A 93 0.79 -0.82 -5.91
C TYR A 93 0.27 -1.56 -4.67
N SER A 94 -0.16 -0.81 -3.64
CA SER A 94 -0.71 -1.36 -2.39
C SER A 94 0.27 -2.37 -1.76
N LEU A 95 -0.18 -3.59 -1.39
CA LEU A 95 0.69 -4.69 -0.91
C LEU A 95 1.89 -4.95 -1.83
N GLY A 96 1.75 -4.71 -3.14
CA GLY A 96 2.79 -4.90 -4.14
C GLY A 96 4.04 -4.07 -3.88
N GLY A 97 3.92 -2.89 -3.27
CA GLY A 97 5.09 -2.09 -2.85
C GLY A 97 5.88 -2.75 -1.72
N LEU A 98 5.21 -3.41 -0.78
CA LEU A 98 5.87 -4.15 0.30
C LEU A 98 6.54 -5.43 -0.24
N VAL A 99 5.83 -6.17 -1.09
CA VAL A 99 6.40 -7.32 -1.83
C VAL A 99 7.63 -6.91 -2.64
N SER A 100 7.58 -5.74 -3.28
CA SER A 100 8.70 -5.17 -4.04
C SER A 100 9.90 -4.85 -3.16
N ARG A 101 9.70 -4.26 -1.98
CA ARG A 101 10.79 -4.02 -1.00
C ARG A 101 11.48 -5.33 -0.60
N TYR A 102 10.70 -6.39 -0.36
CA TYR A 102 11.24 -7.70 -0.01
C TYR A 102 12.05 -8.29 -1.16
N ALA A 103 11.47 -8.31 -2.37
CA ALA A 103 12.13 -8.80 -3.58
C ALA A 103 13.44 -8.04 -3.88
N VAL A 104 13.45 -6.71 -3.73
CA VAL A 104 14.66 -5.88 -3.89
C VAL A 104 15.75 -6.29 -2.90
N GLY A 105 15.41 -6.55 -1.64
CA GLY A 105 16.39 -7.03 -0.66
C GLY A 105 16.99 -8.40 -1.04
N LEU A 106 16.18 -9.30 -1.59
CA LEU A 106 16.69 -10.59 -2.10
C LEU A 106 17.58 -10.42 -3.33
N LEU A 107 17.23 -9.52 -4.25
CA LEU A 107 18.05 -9.21 -5.43
C LEU A 107 19.39 -8.60 -5.01
N TYR A 108 19.40 -7.75 -3.99
CA TYR A 108 20.61 -7.20 -3.37
C TYR A 108 21.49 -8.31 -2.80
N ALA A 109 20.93 -9.18 -1.95
CA ALA A 109 21.67 -10.28 -1.34
C ALA A 109 22.23 -11.28 -2.36
N LYS A 110 21.62 -11.39 -3.55
CA LYS A 110 22.08 -12.23 -4.66
C LYS A 110 23.11 -11.55 -5.57
N GLY A 111 23.49 -10.29 -5.30
CA GLY A 111 24.41 -9.52 -6.14
C GLY A 111 23.84 -9.08 -7.49
N ILE A 112 22.53 -9.29 -7.74
CA ILE A 112 21.89 -8.94 -9.02
C ILE A 112 21.89 -7.43 -9.20
N LEU A 113 21.61 -6.67 -8.12
CA LEU A 113 21.58 -5.22 -8.18
C LEU A 113 22.96 -4.58 -8.39
N ASP A 114 24.05 -5.34 -8.31
CA ASP A 114 25.40 -4.84 -8.64
C ASP A 114 25.68 -4.94 -10.15
N SER A 115 24.91 -5.77 -10.87
CA SER A 115 25.01 -5.94 -12.32
C SER A 115 24.16 -4.96 -13.13
N VAL A 116 23.27 -4.22 -12.47
CA VAL A 116 22.34 -3.27 -13.09
C VAL A 116 22.32 -1.93 -12.36
N GLU A 117 22.07 -0.86 -13.10
CA GLU A 117 21.80 0.46 -12.56
C GLU A 117 20.35 0.52 -12.05
N CYS A 118 20.17 0.69 -10.74
CA CYS A 118 18.85 0.78 -10.14
C CYS A 118 18.31 2.21 -10.32
N MET A 119 17.27 2.37 -11.13
CA MET A 119 16.74 3.68 -11.55
C MET A 119 15.63 4.16 -10.62
N ASN A 120 14.46 3.51 -10.66
CA ASN A 120 13.28 3.97 -9.95
C ASN A 120 12.74 2.88 -9.01
N PHE A 121 12.47 3.26 -7.77
CA PHE A 121 11.60 2.51 -6.87
C PHE A 121 10.36 3.37 -6.58
N ALA A 122 9.22 2.99 -7.15
CA ALA A 122 8.00 3.78 -7.03
C ALA A 122 6.87 3.00 -6.35
N THR A 123 6.07 3.68 -5.53
CA THR A 123 4.90 3.07 -4.88
C THR A 123 3.64 3.90 -5.03
N PHE A 124 2.51 3.22 -5.17
CA PHE A 124 1.18 3.82 -5.23
C PHE A 124 0.33 3.22 -4.11
N ALA A 125 -0.10 4.05 -3.15
CA ALA A 125 -0.91 3.66 -2.01
C ALA A 125 -0.38 2.43 -1.24
N SER A 126 0.95 2.29 -1.14
CA SER A 126 1.59 1.15 -0.44
C SER A 126 1.76 1.42 1.05
N PRO A 127 1.18 0.62 1.97
CA PRO A 127 1.20 0.89 3.40
C PRO A 127 2.57 0.57 4.03
N HIS A 128 3.55 1.46 3.87
CA HIS A 128 4.94 1.27 4.28
C HIS A 128 5.12 1.02 5.79
N LEU A 129 4.20 1.54 6.61
CA LEU A 129 4.16 1.39 8.07
C LEU A 129 3.16 0.31 8.56
N GLY A 130 2.64 -0.50 7.64
CA GLY A 130 1.53 -1.41 7.90
C GLY A 130 0.16 -0.72 7.84
N VAL A 131 -0.88 -1.41 8.31
CA VAL A 131 -2.27 -0.92 8.31
C VAL A 131 -2.85 -0.79 9.72
N ARG A 132 -1.99 -0.89 10.74
CA ARG A 132 -2.41 -0.73 12.14
C ARG A 132 -2.94 0.68 12.37
N THR A 133 -4.19 0.79 12.82
CA THR A 133 -4.82 2.06 13.18
C THR A 133 -4.26 2.57 14.52
N PRO A 134 -3.91 3.86 14.66
CA PRO A 134 -3.54 4.48 15.93
C PRO A 134 -4.78 4.58 16.81
N LEU A 135 -4.93 3.62 17.72
CA LEU A 135 -6.09 3.45 18.59
C LEU A 135 -5.63 2.94 19.96
N LYS A 136 -6.15 3.51 21.06
CA LYS A 136 -5.95 3.11 22.45
C LYS A 136 -6.99 2.07 22.89
N GLY A 137 -6.63 1.17 23.82
CA GLY A 137 -7.59 0.31 24.54
C GLY A 137 -7.87 -1.10 23.97
N TRP A 138 -8.59 -1.91 24.76
CA TRP A 138 -8.79 -3.36 24.59
C TRP A 138 -9.61 -3.77 23.35
N HIS A 139 -10.68 -3.03 23.03
CA HIS A 139 -11.54 -3.34 21.87
C HIS A 139 -10.77 -3.29 20.54
N ASN A 140 -9.70 -2.50 20.49
CA ASN A 140 -8.85 -2.29 19.33
C ASN A 140 -7.80 -3.39 19.17
N HIS A 141 -7.34 -3.99 20.27
CA HIS A 141 -6.52 -5.21 20.22
C HIS A 141 -7.30 -6.36 19.55
N MET A 142 -8.58 -6.51 19.89
CA MET A 142 -9.45 -7.54 19.29
C MET A 142 -9.66 -7.33 17.78
N TRP A 143 -9.85 -6.08 17.32
CA TRP A 143 -9.98 -5.79 15.89
C TRP A 143 -8.68 -5.96 15.11
N ASN A 144 -7.55 -5.48 15.63
CA ASN A 144 -6.24 -5.71 15.00
C ASN A 144 -5.93 -7.21 14.89
N VAL A 145 -6.34 -8.01 15.88
CA VAL A 145 -6.20 -9.48 15.85
C VAL A 145 -7.18 -10.14 14.88
N LEU A 146 -8.45 -9.70 14.83
CA LEU A 146 -9.46 -10.24 13.90
C LEU A 146 -9.14 -9.87 12.44
N GLY A 147 -8.87 -8.59 12.16
CA GLY A 147 -8.48 -8.08 10.84
C GLY A 147 -7.24 -8.77 10.31
N ALA A 148 -6.18 -8.91 11.12
CA ALA A 148 -4.97 -9.64 10.74
C ALA A 148 -5.25 -11.12 10.43
N ARG A 149 -6.07 -11.81 11.23
CA ARG A 149 -6.39 -13.23 11.01
C ARG A 149 -7.24 -13.44 9.76
N THR A 150 -8.06 -12.48 9.35
CA THR A 150 -8.90 -12.64 8.15
C THR A 150 -8.12 -12.62 6.82
N LEU A 151 -6.93 -12.03 6.83
CA LEU A 151 -6.07 -11.91 5.65
C LEU A 151 -4.87 -12.89 5.68
N SER A 152 -4.92 -13.92 6.54
CA SER A 152 -3.86 -14.92 6.69
C SER A 152 -2.49 -14.27 6.97
N MET A 153 -1.40 -14.81 6.41
CA MET A 153 -0.05 -14.33 6.67
C MET A 153 0.17 -12.88 6.28
N SER A 154 -0.41 -12.44 5.15
CA SER A 154 -0.36 -11.04 4.73
C SER A 154 -1.04 -10.11 5.74
N GLY A 155 -2.14 -10.55 6.36
CA GLY A 155 -2.77 -9.81 7.44
C GLY A 155 -1.87 -9.69 8.66
N SER A 156 -1.30 -10.80 9.14
CA SER A 156 -0.37 -10.80 10.27
C SER A 156 0.78 -9.82 10.06
N GLN A 157 1.37 -9.80 8.86
CA GLN A 157 2.49 -8.92 8.51
C GLN A 157 2.06 -7.45 8.33
N LEU A 158 0.92 -7.18 7.67
CA LEU A 158 0.39 -5.82 7.51
C LEU A 158 0.01 -5.18 8.84
N PHE A 159 -0.51 -5.95 9.79
CA PHE A 159 -0.84 -5.47 11.14
C PHE A 159 0.34 -5.51 12.12
N THR A 160 1.53 -5.94 11.68
CA THR A 160 2.76 -6.02 12.49
C THR A 160 2.61 -6.90 13.75
N ILE A 161 1.84 -7.99 13.64
CA ILE A 161 1.64 -8.97 14.73
C ILE A 161 2.38 -10.29 14.47
N ASP A 162 3.17 -10.36 13.40
CA ASP A 162 4.02 -11.49 13.07
C ASP A 162 5.36 -11.44 13.84
N ASN A 163 6.06 -12.58 13.86
CA ASN A 163 7.43 -12.67 14.31
C ASN A 163 8.28 -13.22 13.15
N PHE A 164 9.05 -12.34 12.51
CA PHE A 164 9.80 -12.72 11.33
C PHE A 164 11.03 -13.52 11.71
N ARG A 165 11.09 -14.80 11.29
CA ARG A 165 12.23 -15.72 11.48
C ARG A 165 12.82 -15.71 12.90
N ASP A 166 11.93 -15.73 13.90
CA ASP A 166 12.27 -15.73 15.33
C ASP A 166 13.15 -14.57 15.79
N THR A 167 13.19 -13.46 15.04
CA THR A 167 13.93 -12.25 15.40
C THR A 167 13.33 -11.50 16.60
N GLY A 168 12.11 -11.87 17.01
CA GLY A 168 11.33 -11.13 18.00
C GLY A 168 10.72 -9.83 17.44
N ARG A 169 10.83 -9.59 16.12
CA ARG A 169 10.38 -8.37 15.45
C ARG A 169 9.43 -8.71 14.28
N PRO A 170 8.43 -7.85 14.00
CA PRO A 170 7.57 -8.03 12.82
C PRO A 170 8.34 -7.75 11.53
N LEU A 171 7.97 -8.42 10.44
CA LEU A 171 8.66 -8.33 9.15
C LEU A 171 8.85 -6.89 8.66
N LEU A 172 7.82 -6.04 8.77
CA LEU A 172 7.90 -4.66 8.28
C LEU A 172 8.97 -3.83 9.01
N SER A 173 9.16 -4.10 10.30
CA SER A 173 10.24 -3.48 11.08
C SER A 173 11.61 -3.95 10.61
N VAL A 174 11.76 -5.27 10.42
CA VAL A 174 13.03 -5.85 9.91
C VAL A 174 13.36 -5.30 8.52
N MET A 175 12.35 -5.15 7.65
CA MET A 175 12.51 -4.54 6.32
C MET A 175 12.80 -3.04 6.32
N ALA A 176 12.63 -2.36 7.45
CA ALA A 176 12.96 -0.96 7.64
C ALA A 176 14.23 -0.78 8.48
N ASP A 177 14.87 -1.86 8.92
CA ASP A 177 16.14 -1.79 9.63
C ASP A 177 17.22 -1.27 8.67
N PRO A 178 17.93 -0.17 9.00
CA PRO A 178 18.93 0.43 8.11
C PRO A 178 20.04 -0.53 7.65
N GLN A 179 20.35 -1.55 8.44
CA GLN A 179 21.38 -2.55 8.13
C GLN A 179 20.83 -3.76 7.38
N SER A 180 19.52 -3.87 7.22
CA SER A 180 18.90 -4.98 6.49
C SER A 180 19.23 -4.94 5.01
N ILE A 181 19.27 -6.12 4.38
CA ILE A 181 19.37 -6.26 2.91
C ILE A 181 18.27 -5.49 2.18
N PHE A 182 17.11 -5.31 2.81
CA PHE A 182 15.97 -4.61 2.24
C PHE A 182 16.24 -3.12 2.11
N MET A 183 16.75 -2.48 3.18
CA MET A 183 17.13 -1.07 3.14
C MET A 183 18.36 -0.85 2.27
N LEU A 184 19.38 -1.69 2.37
CA LEU A 184 20.57 -1.61 1.52
C LEU A 184 20.24 -1.77 0.03
N GLY A 185 19.34 -2.69 -0.31
CA GLY A 185 18.85 -2.86 -1.67
C GLY A 185 18.07 -1.64 -2.17
N LEU A 186 17.19 -1.08 -1.33
CA LEU A 186 16.45 0.15 -1.66
C LEU A 186 17.40 1.32 -1.88
N GLN A 187 18.44 1.49 -1.06
CA GLN A 187 19.41 2.59 -1.19
C GLN A 187 20.13 2.61 -2.54
N LYS A 188 20.19 1.50 -3.28
CA LYS A 188 20.80 1.46 -4.61
C LYS A 188 19.99 2.21 -5.67
N PHE A 189 18.68 2.38 -5.48
CA PHE A 189 17.83 3.06 -6.45
C PHE A 189 18.09 4.57 -6.45
N ARG A 190 18.28 5.16 -7.63
CA ARG A 190 18.52 6.60 -7.78
C ARG A 190 17.33 7.45 -7.33
N ARG A 191 16.12 6.93 -7.50
CA ARG A 191 14.89 7.67 -7.20
C ARG A 191 13.88 6.81 -6.47
N HIS A 192 13.44 7.30 -5.31
CA HIS A 192 12.33 6.76 -4.54
C HIS A 192 11.14 7.70 -4.65
N THR A 193 10.03 7.20 -5.18
CA THR A 193 8.80 8.01 -5.37
C THR A 193 7.63 7.32 -4.71
N LEU A 194 6.79 8.06 -4.00
CA LEU A 194 5.53 7.53 -3.48
C LEU A 194 4.37 8.45 -3.81
N TYR A 195 3.22 7.84 -4.11
CA TYR A 195 1.94 8.52 -4.29
C TYR A 195 0.98 8.04 -3.20
N SER A 196 0.46 8.99 -2.42
CA SER A 196 -0.34 8.72 -1.23
C SER A 196 -1.65 9.49 -1.28
N ASN A 197 -2.77 8.77 -1.26
CA ASN A 197 -4.09 9.41 -1.20
C ASN A 197 -4.27 10.11 0.14
N ILE A 198 -4.61 11.41 0.13
CA ILE A 198 -4.81 12.20 1.35
C ILE A 198 -6.19 11.98 1.98
N VAL A 199 -7.17 11.52 1.19
CA VAL A 199 -8.54 11.29 1.65
C VAL A 199 -9.11 10.01 1.05
N ASN A 200 -10.10 9.45 1.75
CA ASN A 200 -10.92 8.31 1.33
C ASN A 200 -10.18 6.98 1.05
N ASP A 201 -8.85 6.92 1.21
CA ASP A 201 -8.12 5.65 1.13
C ASP A 201 -8.17 4.95 2.49
N ARG A 202 -9.14 4.05 2.61
CA ARG A 202 -9.40 3.29 3.84
C ARG A 202 -8.71 1.94 3.87
N SER A 203 -8.14 1.54 2.75
CA SER A 203 -7.33 0.32 2.63
C SER A 203 -5.88 0.58 3.06
N ALA A 204 -5.33 1.74 2.69
CA ALA A 204 -3.98 2.17 3.03
C ALA A 204 -3.95 3.69 3.28
N VAL A 205 -4.19 4.07 4.53
CA VAL A 205 -4.32 5.47 4.95
C VAL A 205 -3.07 6.32 4.71
N TYR A 206 -3.26 7.64 4.63
CA TYR A 206 -2.23 8.61 4.26
C TYR A 206 -0.91 8.44 5.03
N TYR A 207 -0.95 8.46 6.37
CA TYR A 207 0.27 8.45 7.17
C TYR A 207 1.11 7.17 6.98
N THR A 208 0.48 6.03 6.66
CA THR A 208 1.21 4.78 6.42
C THR A 208 1.82 4.74 5.02
N THR A 209 1.11 5.27 4.02
CA THR A 209 1.53 5.27 2.62
C THR A 209 2.51 6.40 2.31
N CYS A 210 2.41 7.52 3.03
CA CYS A 210 3.29 8.68 2.92
C CYS A 210 4.47 8.65 3.90
N ILE A 211 4.54 7.66 4.80
CA ILE A 211 5.63 7.51 5.79
C ILE A 211 5.70 8.76 6.68
N GLU A 212 4.56 9.10 7.29
CA GLU A 212 4.38 10.28 8.13
C GLU A 212 3.87 9.90 9.52
N LYS A 213 4.20 10.74 10.50
CA LYS A 213 3.72 10.60 11.89
C LYS A 213 2.52 11.48 12.22
N THR A 214 2.08 12.30 11.28
CA THR A 214 0.94 13.22 11.40
C THR A 214 0.02 13.07 10.20
N ASP A 215 -1.27 13.32 10.39
CA ASP A 215 -2.26 13.35 9.29
C ASP A 215 -3.03 14.68 9.32
N PRO A 216 -2.57 15.70 8.56
CA PRO A 216 -3.21 17.01 8.53
C PRO A 216 -4.51 17.02 7.71
N TYR A 217 -4.80 15.95 6.95
CA TYR A 217 -5.90 15.92 5.99
C TYR A 217 -7.21 15.37 6.57
N LYS A 218 -7.17 14.84 7.81
CA LYS A 218 -8.37 14.39 8.51
C LYS A 218 -9.42 15.50 8.65
N GLU A 219 -8.98 16.73 8.84
CA GLU A 219 -9.83 17.93 8.89
C GLU A 219 -9.58 18.82 7.66
N ILE A 220 -9.73 18.25 6.46
CA ILE A 220 -9.43 18.95 5.19
C ILE A 220 -10.13 20.32 5.06
N ASP A 221 -11.31 20.48 5.67
CA ASP A 221 -12.06 21.74 5.69
C ASP A 221 -11.30 22.89 6.40
N ARG A 222 -10.43 22.56 7.35
CA ARG A 222 -9.64 23.52 8.14
C ARG A 222 -8.31 23.89 7.49
N ILE A 223 -7.96 23.28 6.37
CA ILE A 223 -6.71 23.55 5.65
C ILE A 223 -6.98 24.05 4.24
N LYS A 224 -6.09 24.90 3.74
CA LYS A 224 -6.01 25.27 2.34
C LYS A 224 -5.01 24.33 1.70
N VAL A 225 -5.48 23.45 0.83
CA VAL A 225 -4.62 22.58 0.04
C VAL A 225 -3.88 23.40 -1.02
N ASN A 226 -2.58 23.15 -1.15
CA ASN A 226 -1.74 23.76 -2.16
C ASN A 226 -1.38 22.69 -3.20
N PHE A 227 -1.89 22.86 -4.42
CA PHE A 227 -1.62 21.95 -5.52
C PHE A 227 -0.25 22.19 -6.14
N LEU A 228 0.29 21.16 -6.77
CA LEU A 228 1.52 21.23 -7.54
C LEU A 228 1.35 22.26 -8.67
N LYS A 229 2.32 23.17 -8.81
CA LYS A 229 2.21 24.33 -9.74
C LYS A 229 1.90 23.95 -11.19
N ASN A 230 2.37 22.80 -11.64
CA ASN A 230 2.19 22.31 -13.00
C ASN A 230 1.01 21.33 -13.14
N ASP A 231 0.15 21.22 -12.13
CA ASP A 231 -1.04 20.39 -12.16
C ASP A 231 -2.31 21.27 -12.28
N PRO A 232 -2.79 21.54 -13.52
CA PRO A 232 -3.98 22.35 -13.73
C PRO A 232 -5.27 21.65 -13.29
N GLU A 233 -5.25 20.32 -13.10
CA GLU A 233 -6.41 19.52 -12.71
C GLU A 233 -6.58 19.47 -11.19
N GLY A 234 -5.57 19.89 -10.42
CA GLY A 234 -5.66 20.00 -8.96
C GLY A 234 -5.81 18.65 -8.25
N VAL A 235 -4.92 17.71 -8.57
CA VAL A 235 -4.92 16.34 -8.03
C VAL A 235 -3.70 16.10 -7.14
N LEU A 236 -2.52 16.54 -7.57
CA LEU A 236 -1.24 16.39 -6.86
C LEU A 236 -0.98 17.61 -5.99
N LEU A 237 -0.57 17.39 -4.75
CA LEU A 237 -0.19 18.45 -3.82
C LEU A 237 1.30 18.81 -3.97
N ASP A 238 1.63 20.05 -3.64
CA ASP A 238 3.02 20.50 -3.56
C ASP A 238 3.77 19.72 -2.47
N ALA A 239 4.89 19.09 -2.82
CA ALA A 239 5.62 18.24 -1.89
C ALA A 239 6.28 19.01 -0.73
N ALA A 240 6.61 20.30 -0.93
CA ALA A 240 7.30 21.10 0.07
C ALA A 240 6.31 21.82 1.02
N HIS A 241 5.21 22.31 0.48
CA HIS A 241 4.19 23.07 1.22
C HIS A 241 2.78 22.61 0.82
N PRO A 242 2.40 21.35 1.13
CA PRO A 242 1.17 20.74 0.62
C PRO A 242 -0.12 21.42 1.11
N PHE A 243 -0.05 22.17 2.22
CA PHE A 243 -1.19 22.91 2.75
C PHE A 243 -0.76 24.14 3.54
N SER A 244 -1.74 24.99 3.83
CA SER A 244 -1.60 26.15 4.71
C SER A 244 -2.82 26.25 5.63
N PRO A 245 -2.69 26.80 6.86
CA PRO A 245 -3.85 26.96 7.75
C PRO A 245 -4.93 27.83 7.09
N ARG A 246 -6.20 27.41 7.14
CA ARG A 246 -7.32 28.33 6.86
C ARG A 246 -7.69 29.08 8.13
N PRO A 247 -7.89 30.40 8.09
CA PRO A 247 -8.51 31.14 9.18
C PRO A 247 -9.89 30.54 9.50
N LYS A 248 -10.25 30.42 10.78
CA LYS A 248 -11.60 30.04 11.21
C LYS A 248 -12.60 31.07 10.69
N VAL A 249 -13.30 30.77 9.60
CA VAL A 249 -14.53 31.49 9.26
C VAL A 249 -15.68 30.72 9.93
N PRO A 250 -16.38 31.28 10.92
CA PRO A 250 -17.55 30.63 11.47
C PRO A 250 -18.60 30.49 10.36
N ALA A 251 -18.91 29.25 9.98
CA ALA A 251 -20.03 28.99 9.09
C ALA A 251 -21.33 29.39 9.81
N PRO A 252 -22.27 30.08 9.15
CA PRO A 252 -23.57 30.32 9.73
C PRO A 252 -24.25 28.97 9.97
N ILE A 253 -24.69 28.73 11.20
CA ILE A 253 -25.50 27.55 11.54
C ILE A 253 -26.86 27.74 10.88
N THR A 254 -27.05 27.20 9.69
CA THR A 254 -28.35 27.15 9.03
C THR A 254 -29.25 26.14 9.74
N LEU A 255 -30.36 26.64 10.27
CA LEU A 255 -31.38 25.90 11.03
C LEU A 255 -32.28 25.02 10.15
N SER A 256 -31.75 24.49 9.04
CA SER A 256 -32.44 23.59 8.10
C SER A 256 -31.96 22.13 8.20
N SER A 257 -30.99 21.83 9.08
CA SER A 257 -30.30 20.53 9.13
C SER A 257 -31.09 19.40 9.81
N LEU A 258 -32.09 19.71 10.64
CA LEU A 258 -32.85 18.70 11.38
C LEU A 258 -33.92 18.00 10.51
N THR A 259 -34.50 18.69 9.53
CA THR A 259 -35.53 18.13 8.63
C THR A 259 -34.91 17.35 7.47
N GLU A 260 -33.77 17.79 6.93
CA GLU A 260 -33.04 17.05 5.89
C GLU A 260 -32.40 15.75 6.41
N ALA A 261 -31.88 15.74 7.65
CA ALA A 261 -31.33 14.54 8.27
C ALA A 261 -32.41 13.45 8.49
N GLY A 262 -33.61 13.83 8.94
CA GLY A 262 -34.72 12.91 9.13
C GLY A 262 -35.26 12.31 7.82
N VAL A 263 -35.39 13.13 6.76
CA VAL A 263 -35.85 12.67 5.43
C VAL A 263 -34.82 11.75 4.76
N ARG A 264 -33.52 12.02 4.94
CA ARG A 264 -32.43 11.17 4.44
C ARG A 264 -32.35 9.83 5.19
N TRP A 265 -32.62 9.83 6.49
CA TRP A 265 -32.69 8.60 7.29
C TRP A 265 -33.88 7.73 6.88
N MET A 266 -35.06 8.31 6.67
CA MET A 266 -36.26 7.57 6.23
C MET A 266 -36.13 6.98 4.82
N ARG A 267 -35.50 7.68 3.87
CA ARG A 267 -35.19 7.12 2.54
C ARG A 267 -34.13 6.02 2.57
N GLY A 268 -33.33 5.94 3.64
CA GLY A 268 -32.31 4.91 3.84
C GLY A 268 -32.82 3.62 4.50
N VAL A 269 -34.03 3.58 5.05
CA VAL A 269 -34.53 2.42 5.80
C VAL A 269 -34.57 1.12 4.98
N PRO A 270 -35.07 1.08 3.73
CA PRO A 270 -35.02 -0.13 2.92
C PRO A 270 -33.58 -0.59 2.63
N PHE A 271 -32.68 0.36 2.34
CA PHE A 271 -31.25 0.09 2.16
C PHE A 271 -30.61 -0.45 3.45
N MET A 272 -30.95 0.12 4.61
CA MET A 272 -30.47 -0.33 5.92
C MET A 272 -30.93 -1.75 6.22
N ILE A 273 -32.18 -2.11 5.93
CA ILE A 273 -32.69 -3.48 6.11
C ILE A 273 -31.95 -4.45 5.19
N THR A 274 -31.75 -4.09 3.91
CA THR A 274 -30.97 -4.90 2.97
C THR A 274 -29.53 -5.12 3.47
N VAL A 275 -28.87 -4.06 3.93
CA VAL A 275 -27.53 -4.16 4.54
C VAL A 275 -27.56 -5.04 5.80
N SER A 276 -28.57 -4.89 6.67
CA SER A 276 -28.71 -5.65 7.92
C SER A 276 -28.87 -7.16 7.71
N VAL A 277 -29.44 -7.58 6.58
CA VAL A 277 -29.64 -9.00 6.25
C VAL A 277 -28.50 -9.54 5.39
N LEU A 278 -28.08 -8.82 4.35
CA LEU A 278 -27.07 -9.30 3.41
C LEU A 278 -25.65 -9.21 3.97
N VAL A 279 -25.33 -8.19 4.77
CA VAL A 279 -23.97 -8.04 5.31
C VAL A 279 -23.61 -9.18 6.27
N PRO A 280 -24.45 -9.60 7.24
CA PRO A 280 -24.10 -10.74 8.08
C PRO A 280 -23.87 -12.03 7.28
N ILE A 281 -24.68 -12.28 6.25
CA ILE A 281 -24.51 -13.45 5.36
C ILE A 281 -23.19 -13.36 4.60
N GLY A 282 -22.90 -12.20 4.00
CA GLY A 282 -21.65 -11.93 3.29
C GLY A 282 -20.42 -12.04 4.20
N VAL A 283 -20.52 -11.53 5.44
CA VAL A 283 -19.45 -11.63 6.45
C VAL A 283 -19.21 -13.10 6.81
N VAL A 284 -20.25 -13.90 7.04
CA VAL A 284 -20.09 -15.34 7.33
C VAL A 284 -19.42 -16.06 6.15
N ALA A 285 -19.87 -15.81 4.91
CA ALA A 285 -19.26 -16.40 3.72
C ALA A 285 -17.78 -15.97 3.57
N TYR A 286 -17.48 -14.70 3.83
CA TYR A 286 -16.11 -14.18 3.84
C TYR A 286 -15.25 -14.85 4.90
N LEU A 287 -15.74 -15.01 6.13
CA LEU A 287 -15.03 -15.66 7.23
C LEU A 287 -14.75 -17.13 6.91
N ILE A 288 -15.73 -17.85 6.35
CA ILE A 288 -15.54 -19.23 5.88
C ILE A 288 -14.43 -19.27 4.81
N ASN A 289 -14.50 -18.40 3.80
CA ASN A 289 -13.46 -18.30 2.77
C ASN A 289 -12.10 -17.95 3.39
N SER A 290 -12.05 -17.05 4.37
CA SER A 290 -10.83 -16.67 5.08
C SER A 290 -10.18 -17.86 5.81
N VAL A 291 -10.98 -18.72 6.44
CA VAL A 291 -10.49 -19.97 7.05
C VAL A 291 -9.90 -20.89 5.98
N PHE A 292 -10.62 -21.13 4.87
CA PHE A 292 -10.11 -21.94 3.76
C PHE A 292 -8.80 -21.38 3.18
N GLN A 293 -8.72 -20.07 3.01
CA GLN A 293 -7.54 -19.39 2.48
C GLN A 293 -6.37 -19.46 3.46
N THR A 294 -6.64 -19.38 4.76
CA THR A 294 -5.62 -19.57 5.81
C THR A 294 -5.06 -20.98 5.77
N ILE A 295 -5.91 -22.01 5.73
CA ILE A 295 -5.45 -23.41 5.64
C ILE A 295 -4.60 -23.62 4.38
N ARG A 296 -5.06 -23.12 3.23
CA ARG A 296 -4.34 -23.21 1.95
C ARG A 296 -3.00 -22.46 1.99
N SER A 297 -2.98 -21.26 2.53
CA SER A 297 -1.78 -20.43 2.71
C SER A 297 -0.76 -21.15 3.59
N THR A 298 -1.17 -21.60 4.78
CA THR A 298 -0.30 -22.35 5.69
C THR A 298 0.27 -23.61 5.06
N LYS A 299 -0.53 -24.36 4.27
CA LYS A 299 -0.02 -25.53 3.54
C LYS A 299 1.03 -25.12 2.51
N ARG A 300 0.81 -24.05 1.74
CA ARG A 300 1.78 -23.54 0.75
C ARG A 300 3.06 -23.07 1.42
N ILE A 301 2.98 -22.32 2.51
CA ILE A 301 4.12 -21.84 3.29
C ILE A 301 4.94 -23.03 3.80
N LYS A 302 4.31 -24.03 4.44
CA LYS A 302 5.00 -25.24 4.91
C LYS A 302 5.68 -26.03 3.79
N LEU A 303 5.02 -26.18 2.63
CA LEU A 303 5.61 -26.84 1.47
C LEU A 303 6.82 -26.06 0.92
N HIS A 304 6.75 -24.73 0.96
CA HIS A 304 7.84 -23.85 0.54
C HIS A 304 9.03 -23.92 1.48
N GLU A 305 8.80 -23.79 2.79
CA GLU A 305 9.84 -23.92 3.84
C GLU A 305 10.50 -25.31 3.81
N GLY A 306 9.74 -26.36 3.50
CA GLY A 306 10.26 -27.73 3.37
C GLY A 306 11.03 -28.01 2.06
N GLY A 307 11.22 -27.02 1.18
CA GLY A 307 11.94 -27.19 -0.10
C GLY A 307 11.21 -28.03 -1.15
N LEU A 308 9.97 -28.44 -0.88
CA LEU A 308 9.15 -29.30 -1.74
C LEU A 308 8.30 -28.53 -2.76
N ALA A 309 8.38 -27.19 -2.77
CA ALA A 309 7.55 -26.32 -3.59
C ALA A 309 8.03 -26.14 -5.04
N GLY A 310 8.82 -27.09 -5.59
CA GLY A 310 9.29 -27.10 -6.99
C GLY A 310 8.18 -26.76 -7.98
N ILE A 311 8.20 -25.51 -8.44
CA ILE A 311 7.02 -24.78 -8.89
C ILE A 311 6.43 -25.37 -10.19
N ASN A 312 5.23 -25.96 -10.12
CA ASN A 312 4.37 -26.19 -11.28
C ASN A 312 3.09 -25.33 -11.16
N VAL A 313 3.07 -24.21 -11.89
CA VAL A 313 2.05 -23.14 -11.83
C VAL A 313 0.72 -23.56 -12.50
N ALA A 314 0.62 -24.75 -13.08
CA ALA A 314 -0.55 -25.17 -13.87
C ALA A 314 -1.76 -25.68 -13.04
N GLU A 315 -1.58 -26.09 -11.78
CA GLU A 315 -2.64 -26.77 -11.00
C GLU A 315 -3.61 -25.87 -10.20
N TYR A 316 -3.46 -24.54 -10.26
CA TYR A 316 -4.13 -23.63 -9.31
C TYR A 316 -5.16 -22.68 -9.91
N ARG A 317 -5.80 -23.06 -11.02
CA ARG A 317 -7.00 -22.36 -11.51
C ARG A 317 -8.25 -22.87 -10.78
N VAL A 318 -8.81 -22.06 -9.90
CA VAL A 318 -10.16 -22.26 -9.34
C VAL A 318 -11.10 -21.24 -9.99
N PRO A 319 -12.37 -21.58 -10.29
CA PRO A 319 -13.14 -21.01 -11.41
C PRO A 319 -13.47 -19.52 -11.33
N ILE A 320 -13.70 -18.97 -12.52
CA ILE A 320 -14.21 -17.63 -12.80
C ILE A 320 -15.65 -17.52 -12.28
N LEU A 321 -15.84 -17.34 -10.96
CA LEU A 321 -17.11 -16.88 -10.39
C LEU A 321 -16.98 -16.24 -8.99
N ILE A 322 -15.82 -15.64 -8.66
CA ILE A 322 -15.59 -14.97 -7.35
C ILE A 322 -15.08 -13.52 -7.52
N LYS A 323 -14.92 -13.01 -8.75
CA LYS A 323 -14.42 -11.64 -8.96
C LYS A 323 -15.36 -10.56 -8.36
N SER A 324 -16.68 -10.75 -8.45
CA SER A 324 -17.67 -9.79 -7.90
C SER A 324 -17.63 -9.74 -6.36
N PHE A 325 -17.48 -10.89 -5.69
CA PHE A 325 -17.51 -10.93 -4.22
C PHE A 325 -16.24 -10.35 -3.58
N ARG A 326 -15.08 -10.41 -4.24
CA ARG A 326 -13.84 -9.82 -3.69
C ARG A 326 -13.88 -8.29 -3.68
N GLU A 327 -14.43 -7.69 -4.74
CA GLU A 327 -14.60 -6.23 -4.82
C GLU A 327 -15.64 -5.76 -3.79
N GLU A 328 -16.75 -6.49 -3.63
CA GLU A 328 -17.74 -6.20 -2.58
C GLU A 328 -17.17 -6.38 -1.17
N VAL A 329 -16.35 -7.41 -0.93
CA VAL A 329 -15.66 -7.61 0.35
C VAL A 329 -14.62 -6.52 0.61
N GLU A 330 -13.87 -6.08 -0.41
CA GLU A 330 -12.94 -4.95 -0.29
C GLU A 330 -13.72 -3.68 0.10
N HIS A 331 -14.85 -3.41 -0.56
CA HIS A 331 -15.74 -2.30 -0.22
C HIS A 331 -16.37 -2.42 1.16
N VAL A 332 -16.75 -3.61 1.62
CA VAL A 332 -17.27 -3.85 2.98
C VAL A 332 -16.16 -3.71 4.01
N TYR A 333 -14.94 -4.18 3.70
CA TYR A 333 -13.77 -4.03 4.57
C TYR A 333 -13.40 -2.55 4.71
N GLU A 334 -13.31 -1.82 3.59
CA GLU A 334 -13.17 -0.37 3.60
C GLU A 334 -14.32 0.30 4.36
N ALA A 335 -15.56 -0.15 4.16
CA ALA A 335 -16.74 0.39 4.84
C ALA A 335 -16.67 0.25 6.37
N LEU A 336 -16.15 -0.88 6.85
CA LEU A 336 -15.97 -1.17 8.27
C LEU A 336 -14.78 -0.41 8.87
N ASN A 337 -13.69 -0.24 8.11
CA ASN A 337 -12.53 0.54 8.55
C ASN A 337 -12.88 2.04 8.75
N ASN A 338 -13.94 2.53 8.10
CA ASN A 338 -14.43 3.92 8.26
C ASN A 338 -14.89 4.29 9.65
N SER A 339 -15.23 3.30 10.48
CA SER A 339 -15.80 3.54 11.81
C SER A 339 -14.72 3.90 12.86
N GLN A 340 -13.44 3.83 12.48
CA GLN A 340 -12.32 4.03 13.40
C GLN A 340 -11.77 5.46 13.31
N ASN A 341 -11.81 6.17 14.44
CA ASN A 341 -11.19 7.48 14.56
C ASN A 341 -9.69 7.32 14.86
N GLN A 342 -8.81 7.96 14.08
CA GLN A 342 -7.39 8.07 14.43
C GLN A 342 -7.23 8.79 15.78
N GLU A 343 -6.45 8.20 16.68
CA GLU A 343 -6.07 8.79 17.97
C GLU A 343 -4.65 9.38 17.92
N TYR A 344 -4.40 10.33 18.82
CA TYR A 344 -3.16 11.10 18.89
C TYR A 344 -2.47 10.86 20.23
N LEU A 345 -1.15 11.04 20.26
CA LEU A 345 -0.38 10.99 21.51
C LEU A 345 -0.91 12.05 22.47
N ALA A 346 -1.34 11.63 23.67
CA ALA A 346 -1.66 12.54 24.75
C ALA A 346 -0.41 12.83 25.59
N ASP A 347 -0.49 13.85 26.45
CA ASP A 347 0.66 14.32 27.22
C ASP A 347 1.18 13.27 28.22
N GLU A 348 0.32 12.37 28.73
CA GLU A 348 0.67 11.24 29.60
C GLU A 348 -0.42 10.14 29.56
N ASP A 349 -0.08 8.90 29.17
CA ASP A 349 -0.96 7.72 29.26
C ASP A 349 -0.20 6.59 29.95
N GLU A 350 -0.39 6.42 31.27
CA GLU A 350 0.30 5.40 32.08
C GLU A 350 0.03 3.96 31.59
N ASP A 351 -1.17 3.71 31.05
CA ASP A 351 -1.58 2.40 30.51
C ASP A 351 -0.82 2.01 29.23
N GLU A 352 -0.31 2.96 28.44
CA GLU A 352 0.46 2.67 27.23
C GLU A 352 1.89 2.25 27.53
N GLU A 353 2.47 2.69 28.66
CA GLU A 353 3.86 2.40 29.02
C GLU A 353 4.03 1.04 29.72
N MET A 354 2.93 0.41 30.12
CA MET A 354 2.91 -0.87 30.79
C MET A 354 3.32 -1.99 29.82
N GLY A 355 4.54 -2.53 30.01
CA GLY A 355 5.10 -3.59 29.17
C GLY A 355 6.09 -3.12 28.09
N MET A 356 6.34 -1.81 27.96
CA MET A 356 7.37 -1.27 27.07
C MET A 356 8.78 -1.39 27.66
N ASN A 357 9.75 -1.71 26.81
CA ASN A 357 11.17 -1.66 27.20
C ASN A 357 11.65 -0.19 27.33
N ALA A 358 12.87 0.00 27.83
CA ALA A 358 13.40 1.36 28.08
C ALA A 358 13.58 2.19 26.80
N GLU A 359 13.91 1.55 25.68
CA GLU A 359 14.13 2.21 24.38
C GLU A 359 12.82 2.68 23.75
N ASP A 360 11.78 1.86 23.82
CA ASP A 360 10.42 2.17 23.40
C ASP A 360 9.89 3.38 24.18
N ARG A 361 10.04 3.39 25.51
CA ARG A 361 9.63 4.53 26.35
C ARG A 361 10.36 5.82 25.97
N SER A 362 11.67 5.73 25.72
CA SER A 362 12.48 6.87 25.27
C SER A 362 11.98 7.41 23.91
N THR A 363 11.66 6.51 22.97
CA THR A 363 11.09 6.88 21.67
C THR A 363 9.74 7.57 21.85
N MET A 364 8.82 7.01 22.64
CA MET A 364 7.50 7.61 22.88
C MET A 364 7.61 8.99 23.55
N ALA A 365 8.45 9.13 24.58
CA ALA A 365 8.70 10.41 25.25
C ALA A 365 9.25 11.47 24.28
N ARG A 366 10.15 11.08 23.37
CA ARG A 366 10.65 11.98 22.33
C ARG A 366 9.55 12.43 21.37
N GLU A 367 8.73 11.50 20.87
CA GLU A 367 7.68 11.83 19.91
C GLU A 367 6.55 12.67 20.52
N ARG A 368 6.22 12.47 21.80
CA ARG A 368 5.32 13.35 22.56
C ARG A 368 5.85 14.78 22.62
N ARG A 369 7.13 14.95 22.99
CA ARG A 369 7.78 16.29 23.03
C ARG A 369 7.85 16.99 21.67
N MET A 370 7.90 16.23 20.59
CA MET A 370 7.92 16.78 19.22
C MET A 370 6.51 16.97 18.64
N SER A 371 5.45 16.55 19.35
CA SER A 371 4.06 16.77 18.93
C SER A 371 3.71 18.25 19.03
N ILE A 372 3.05 18.78 18.01
CA ILE A 372 2.60 20.18 17.98
C ILE A 372 1.07 20.23 17.85
N PRO A 373 0.38 21.17 18.52
CA PRO A 373 -1.09 21.20 18.49
C PRO A 373 -1.72 21.38 17.10
N THR A 374 -1.00 22.02 16.18
CA THR A 374 -1.47 22.25 14.80
C THR A 374 -1.30 21.03 13.90
N GLN A 375 -0.43 20.10 14.26
CA GLN A 375 -0.17 18.83 13.57
C GLN A 375 0.15 17.78 14.63
N PRO A 376 -0.87 17.29 15.35
CA PRO A 376 -0.64 16.37 16.46
C PRO A 376 -0.06 15.05 15.95
N THR A 377 0.95 14.55 16.67
CA THR A 377 1.55 13.24 16.39
C THR A 377 0.53 12.13 16.65
N LEU A 378 0.35 11.23 15.69
CA LEU A 378 -0.53 10.06 15.79
C LEU A 378 -0.04 9.09 16.86
N ALA A 379 -0.96 8.39 17.52
CA ALA A 379 -0.66 7.34 18.49
C ALA A 379 -0.15 6.05 17.82
N LEU A 380 0.99 6.15 17.14
CA LEU A 380 1.66 5.04 16.47
C LEU A 380 2.47 4.20 17.47
N ALA A 381 2.72 2.94 17.12
CA ALA A 381 3.60 2.09 17.92
C ALA A 381 5.07 2.57 17.85
N PRO A 382 5.90 2.33 18.88
CA PRO A 382 7.33 2.69 18.88
C PRO A 382 8.07 2.25 17.61
N ILE A 383 7.80 1.00 17.20
CA ILE A 383 8.34 0.38 15.99
C ILE A 383 7.99 1.16 14.71
N GLN A 384 6.81 1.79 14.64
CA GLN A 384 6.39 2.60 13.49
C GLN A 384 7.18 3.91 13.42
N PHE A 385 7.50 4.54 14.55
CA PHE A 385 8.36 5.72 14.57
C PHE A 385 9.79 5.41 14.10
N GLU A 386 10.33 4.24 14.46
CA GLU A 386 11.59 3.76 13.92
C GLU A 386 11.54 3.54 12.41
N MET A 387 10.49 2.84 11.93
CA MET A 387 10.27 2.63 10.50
C MET A 387 10.20 3.97 9.75
N ILE A 388 9.50 4.98 10.29
CA ILE A 388 9.42 6.33 9.71
C ILE A 388 10.81 6.94 9.56
N ARG A 389 11.62 6.94 10.63
CA ARG A 389 12.98 7.51 10.59
C ARG A 389 13.85 6.82 9.55
N SER A 390 13.88 5.49 9.57
CA SER A 390 14.71 4.71 8.65
C SER A 390 14.28 4.87 7.21
N LEU A 391 12.99 4.77 6.91
CA LEU A 391 12.49 4.88 5.55
C LEU A 391 12.66 6.31 4.98
N ASN A 392 12.46 7.34 5.79
CA ASN A 392 12.69 8.73 5.37
C ASN A 392 14.16 9.04 5.07
N SER A 393 15.11 8.25 5.59
CA SER A 393 16.53 8.37 5.22
C SER A 393 16.81 8.12 3.74
N LEU A 394 15.89 7.43 3.02
CA LEU A 394 15.96 7.20 1.58
C LEU A 394 15.58 8.43 0.75
N LYS A 395 15.17 9.55 1.37
CA LYS A 395 14.83 10.82 0.69
C LYS A 395 13.74 10.66 -0.39
N TRP A 396 12.63 10.04 -0.01
CA TRP A 396 11.47 9.85 -0.88
C TRP A 396 10.96 11.18 -1.45
N ARG A 397 10.63 11.15 -2.74
CA ARG A 397 9.76 12.14 -3.38
C ARG A 397 8.32 11.76 -3.08
N LYS A 398 7.70 12.51 -2.18
CA LYS A 398 6.36 12.20 -1.64
C LYS A 398 5.33 13.08 -2.33
N TYR A 399 4.37 12.45 -3.00
CA TYR A 399 3.28 13.14 -3.67
C TYR A 399 1.95 12.79 -3.00
N PRO A 400 1.42 13.68 -2.15
CA PRO A 400 0.06 13.55 -1.67
C PRO A 400 -0.92 13.78 -2.83
N VAL A 401 -1.95 12.94 -2.92
CA VAL A 401 -2.93 12.89 -4.01
C VAL A 401 -4.32 13.13 -3.46
N TRP A 402 -5.03 14.12 -4.00
CA TRP A 402 -6.43 14.39 -3.69
C TRP A 402 -7.33 14.00 -4.87
N ILE A 403 -7.84 12.76 -4.83
CA ILE A 403 -8.90 12.31 -5.72
C ILE A 403 -10.24 12.75 -5.14
N GLN A 404 -10.95 13.58 -5.89
CA GLN A 404 -12.19 14.26 -5.48
C GLN A 404 -13.42 13.62 -6.11
N ASN A 405 -13.27 13.05 -7.31
CA ASN A 405 -14.38 12.53 -8.11
C ASN A 405 -14.87 11.14 -7.68
N ASP A 406 -14.14 10.43 -6.82
CA ASP A 406 -14.52 9.11 -6.33
C ASP A 406 -14.10 8.89 -4.87
N ARG A 407 -14.83 8.01 -4.18
CA ARG A 407 -14.51 7.59 -2.81
C ARG A 407 -13.61 6.35 -2.76
N HIS A 408 -13.52 5.59 -3.85
CA HIS A 408 -12.62 4.44 -3.98
C HIS A 408 -11.23 4.90 -4.44
N THR A 409 -10.61 5.81 -3.67
CA THR A 409 -9.37 6.49 -4.07
C THR A 409 -8.19 5.51 -4.15
N HIS A 410 -8.21 4.43 -3.35
CA HIS A 410 -7.22 3.36 -3.39
C HIS A 410 -7.07 2.74 -4.78
N ALA A 411 -8.18 2.39 -5.44
CA ALA A 411 -8.16 1.88 -6.82
C ALA A 411 -8.05 3.00 -7.86
N ALA A 412 -8.58 4.18 -7.58
CA ALA A 412 -8.58 5.30 -8.52
C ALA A 412 -7.17 5.84 -8.80
N VAL A 413 -6.26 5.83 -7.82
CA VAL A 413 -4.90 6.39 -7.97
C VAL A 413 -4.06 5.73 -9.07
N ILE A 414 -4.37 4.48 -9.41
CA ILE A 414 -3.75 3.75 -10.53
C ILE A 414 -4.72 3.48 -11.69
N VAL A 415 -5.94 4.05 -11.61
CA VAL A 415 -7.04 3.77 -12.52
C VAL A 415 -7.23 2.25 -12.68
N ARG A 416 -7.44 1.52 -11.57
CA ARG A 416 -7.40 0.04 -11.56
C ARG A 416 -8.33 -0.62 -12.60
N PHE A 417 -9.43 0.07 -12.94
CA PHE A 417 -10.36 -0.27 -14.01
C PHE A 417 -10.91 1.01 -14.64
N GLU A 418 -11.36 0.93 -15.90
CA GLU A 418 -11.89 2.08 -16.63
C GLU A 418 -13.24 2.51 -16.04
N LYS A 419 -13.24 3.67 -15.39
CA LYS A 419 -14.42 4.30 -14.79
C LYS A 419 -14.30 5.81 -14.95
N LYS A 420 -15.40 6.48 -15.34
CA LYS A 420 -15.40 7.93 -15.58
C LYS A 420 -14.93 8.74 -14.37
N THR A 421 -15.27 8.31 -13.17
CA THR A 421 -14.90 8.96 -11.90
C THR A 421 -13.44 8.73 -11.49
N PHE A 422 -12.70 7.84 -12.17
CA PHE A 422 -11.27 7.60 -11.94
C PHE A 422 -10.37 8.48 -12.82
N ASN A 423 -10.92 9.47 -13.51
CA ASN A 423 -10.19 10.33 -14.44
C ASN A 423 -8.98 11.04 -13.80
N GLU A 424 -9.10 11.46 -12.54
CA GLU A 424 -8.02 12.11 -11.78
C GLU A 424 -6.81 11.19 -11.58
N GLY A 425 -7.00 9.87 -11.54
CA GLY A 425 -5.90 8.91 -11.49
C GLY A 425 -4.97 9.00 -12.71
N TRP A 426 -5.48 9.39 -13.88
CA TRP A 426 -4.63 9.60 -15.05
C TRP A 426 -3.69 10.80 -14.93
N VAL A 427 -4.02 11.79 -14.07
CA VAL A 427 -3.10 12.89 -13.74
C VAL A 427 -1.87 12.34 -13.01
N VAL A 428 -2.12 11.50 -12.01
CA VAL A 428 -1.08 10.83 -11.22
C VAL A 428 -0.18 9.98 -12.11
N LEU A 429 -0.77 9.16 -12.98
CA LEU A 429 0.00 8.28 -13.86
C LEU A 429 0.83 9.05 -14.89
N ARG A 430 0.28 10.12 -15.47
CA ARG A 430 1.01 10.99 -16.42
C ARG A 430 2.17 11.71 -15.75
N HIS A 431 1.96 12.23 -14.54
CA HIS A 431 3.03 12.83 -13.74
C HIS A 431 4.13 11.81 -13.43
N PHE A 432 3.75 10.59 -13.01
CA PHE A 432 4.73 9.53 -12.75
C PHE A 432 5.58 9.21 -13.97
N ALA A 433 4.95 8.93 -15.11
CA ALA A 433 5.70 8.58 -16.31
C ALA A 433 6.55 9.76 -16.81
N GLY A 434 5.99 10.98 -16.85
CA GLY A 434 6.64 12.13 -17.48
C GLY A 434 7.71 12.83 -16.64
N GLU A 435 7.51 12.93 -15.33
CA GLU A 435 8.38 13.74 -14.44
C GLU A 435 9.24 12.87 -13.52
N GLU A 436 8.69 11.74 -13.07
CA GLU A 436 9.30 10.93 -12.03
C GLU A 436 9.99 9.66 -12.54
N PHE A 437 9.60 9.10 -13.68
CA PHE A 437 10.24 7.90 -14.22
C PHE A 437 11.55 8.24 -14.94
N LEU A 438 12.68 7.83 -14.37
CA LEU A 438 13.99 7.92 -15.02
C LEU A 438 14.17 6.77 -16.01
N LEU A 439 14.47 7.06 -17.28
CA LEU A 439 14.75 6.03 -18.28
C LEU A 439 16.19 5.50 -18.23
#